data_AF-A0A0M8TNF0-F1
#
_entry.id   AF-A0A0M8TNF0-F1
#
_cell.length_a   1.000
_cell.length_b   1.000
_cell.length_c   1.000
_cell.angle_alpha   90.00
_cell.angle_beta   90.00
_cell.angle_gamma   90.00
#
_symmetry.space_group_name_H-M   'P 1'
#
loop_
_entity.id
_entity.type
_entity.pdbx_description
1 polymer ?
#
loop_
_entity_poly.entity_id
_entity_poly.type
_entity_poly.pdbx_seq_one_letter_code
_entity_poly.pdbx_strand_id
1 'polypeptide(L)' 'MLGALRGGARREPPGGIVTYATDRLHEEIAYVAYHFHWGPDAILDLEHQDRRRYTEQIASLVTRGAPEA' A
#
# COMPACT_ATOMS: atom_id res chain seq x y z
N MET A 1 -5.75 -14.00 -15.78
CA MET A 1 -6.28 -14.63 -14.54
C MET A 1 -5.33 -14.37 -13.39
N LEU A 2 -5.57 -13.31 -12.60
CA LEU A 2 -4.76 -12.95 -11.43
C LEU A 2 -4.90 -14.02 -10.33
N GLY A 3 -3.82 -14.78 -10.14
CA GLY A 3 -3.69 -15.80 -9.10
C GLY A 3 -3.51 -15.15 -7.74
N ALA A 4 -4.34 -15.61 -6.80
CA ALA A 4 -4.34 -15.24 -5.40
C ALA A 4 -2.99 -15.52 -4.72
N LEU A 5 -2.44 -14.51 -4.06
CA LEU A 5 -1.46 -14.68 -2.99
C LEU A 5 -2.11 -14.25 -1.67
N ARG A 6 -3.00 -15.10 -1.16
CA ARG A 6 -3.38 -15.13 0.25
C ARG A 6 -2.49 -16.15 0.96
N GLY A 7 -1.52 -15.66 1.73
CA GLY A 7 -0.83 -16.42 2.76
C GLY A 7 -0.41 -15.42 3.83
N GLY A 8 -0.60 -15.62 5.12
CA GLY A 8 -1.22 -16.68 5.90
C GLY A 8 -1.35 -16.13 7.31
N ALA A 9 -2.37 -16.57 8.04
CA ALA A 9 -2.66 -16.13 9.39
C ALA A 9 -1.49 -16.42 10.35
N ARG A 10 -0.89 -15.37 10.94
CA ARG A 10 -0.22 -15.47 12.23
C ARG A 10 -1.10 -14.83 13.29
N ARG A 11 -1.52 -15.65 14.25
CA ARG A 11 -2.14 -15.24 15.51
C ARG A 11 -1.15 -14.37 16.28
N GLU A 12 -1.52 -13.12 16.58
CA GLU A 12 -0.83 -12.27 17.56
C GLU A 12 -1.88 -11.60 18.49
N PRO A 13 -1.56 -11.35 19.78
CA PRO A 13 -2.54 -11.03 20.83
C PRO A 13 -3.08 -9.58 20.76
N PRO A 14 -4.17 -9.24 21.47
CA PRO A 14 -4.92 -8.00 21.26
C PRO A 14 -4.21 -6.79 21.90
N GLY A 15 -3.28 -6.19 21.14
CA GLY A 15 -2.70 -4.86 21.36
C GLY A 15 -3.07 -3.93 20.21
N GLY A 16 -4.37 -3.79 19.94
CA GLY A 16 -4.93 -3.42 18.64
C GLY A 16 -4.94 -1.94 18.25
N ILE A 17 -3.90 -1.14 18.58
CA ILE A 17 -3.90 0.30 18.20
C ILE A 17 -2.65 0.73 17.43
N VAL A 18 -1.49 0.07 17.58
CA VAL A 18 -0.23 0.57 16.96
C VAL A 18 0.29 -0.29 15.81
N THR A 19 0.12 -1.62 15.86
CA THR A 19 0.65 -2.51 14.82
C THR A 19 -0.12 -2.36 13.52
N TYR A 20 -1.46 -2.45 13.54
CA TYR A 20 -2.27 -2.29 12.33
C TYR A 20 -2.05 -0.94 11.61
N ALA A 21 -1.89 0.15 12.36
CA ALA A 21 -1.61 1.46 11.79
C ALA A 21 -0.22 1.53 11.13
N THR A 22 0.77 0.85 11.73
CA THR A 22 2.14 0.79 11.20
C THR A 22 2.25 -0.17 10.01
N ASP A 23 1.61 -1.33 10.07
CA ASP A 23 1.51 -2.28 8.95
C ASP A 23 0.86 -1.63 7.74
N ARG A 24 -0.23 -0.87 7.96
CA ARG A 24 -0.91 -0.15 6.89
C ARG A 24 -0.03 0.94 6.27
N LEU A 25 0.74 1.66 7.09
CA LEU A 25 1.71 2.65 6.62
C LEU A 25 2.79 2.00 5.74
N HIS A 26 3.32 0.85 6.16
CA HIS A 26 4.33 0.13 5.40
C HIS A 26 3.78 -0.37 4.06
N GLU A 27 2.54 -0.84 4.01
CA GLU A 27 1.85 -1.18 2.77
C GLU A 27 1.73 0.02 1.82
N GLU A 28 1.32 1.18 2.32
CA GLU A 28 1.22 2.41 1.52
C GLU A 28 2.59 2.81 0.93
N ILE A 29 3.63 2.78 1.76
CA ILE A 29 5.00 3.13 1.31
C ILE A 29 5.47 2.14 0.25
N ALA A 30 5.32 0.83 0.48
CA ALA A 30 5.73 -0.19 -0.48
C ALA A 30 4.98 -0.07 -1.80
N TYR A 31 3.68 0.23 -1.76
CA TYR A 31 2.86 0.39 -2.95
C TYR A 31 3.30 1.62 -3.78
N VAL A 32 3.50 2.77 -3.14
CA VAL A 32 3.98 3.98 -3.81
C VAL A 32 5.40 3.78 -4.35
N ALA A 33 6.30 3.20 -3.56
CA ALA A 33 7.68 2.91 -3.97
C ALA A 33 7.72 1.96 -5.17
N TYR A 34 6.86 0.94 -5.21
CA TYR A 34 6.79 0.00 -6.31
C TYR A 34 6.38 0.67 -7.64
N HIS A 35 5.43 1.61 -7.59
CA HIS A 35 4.87 2.23 -8.79
C HIS A 35 5.63 3.48 -9.27
N PHE A 36 6.20 4.27 -8.36
CA PHE A 36 6.95 5.49 -8.72
C PHE A 36 8.47 5.36 -8.58
N HIS A 37 8.95 4.24 -8.03
CA HIS A 37 10.38 3.99 -7.79
C HIS A 37 11.06 5.05 -6.93
N TRP A 38 10.28 5.74 -6.10
CA TRP A 38 10.80 6.68 -5.11
C TRP A 38 11.40 5.93 -3.91
N GLY A 39 12.39 6.57 -3.28
CA GLY A 39 12.96 6.09 -2.02
C GLY A 39 11.90 6.13 -0.89
N PRO A 40 11.96 5.20 0.07
CA PRO A 40 11.04 5.18 1.19
C PRO A 40 11.15 6.43 2.06
N ASP A 41 12.33 7.07 2.13
CA ASP A 41 12.57 8.36 2.79
C ASP A 41 11.70 9.47 2.19
N ALA A 42 11.75 9.66 0.87
CA ALA A 42 10.93 10.65 0.17
C ALA A 42 9.42 10.43 0.35
N ILE A 43 8.98 9.18 0.52
CA ILE A 43 7.55 8.84 0.73
C ILE A 43 7.13 9.06 2.19
N LEU A 44 8.03 8.83 3.14
CA LEU A 44 7.82 9.10 4.56
C LEU A 44 7.74 10.61 4.85
N ASP A 45 8.47 11.42 4.07
CA ASP A 45 8.42 12.89 4.15
C ASP A 45 7.10 13.48 3.61
N LEU A 46 6.30 12.71 2.86
CA LEU A 46 5.00 13.16 2.39
C LEU A 46 4.00 13.29 3.54
N GLU A 47 3.17 14.33 3.47
CA GLU A 47 2.01 14.44 4.35
C GLU A 47 1.12 13.20 4.19
N HIS A 48 0.51 12.75 5.30
CA HIS A 48 -0.33 11.55 5.31
C HIS A 48 -1.47 11.61 4.27
N GLN A 49 -2.02 12.80 4.01
CA GLN A 49 -3.02 13.03 2.97
C GLN A 49 -2.46 12.82 1.56
N ASP A 50 -1.24 13.30 1.29
CA ASP A 50 -0.64 13.24 -0.03
C ASP A 50 -0.26 11.81 -0.37
N ARG A 51 0.33 11.07 0.58
CA ARG A 51 0.62 9.65 0.39
C ARG A 51 -0.65 8.86 0.06
N ARG A 52 -1.74 9.08 0.80
CA ARG A 52 -3.03 8.43 0.50
C ARG A 52 -3.56 8.80 -0.88
N ARG A 53 -3.48 10.08 -1.26
CA ARG A 53 -3.88 10.57 -2.57
C ARG A 53 -3.09 9.91 -3.70
N TYR A 54 -1.79 9.69 -3.53
CA TYR A 54 -0.98 8.96 -4.52
C TYR A 54 -1.39 7.50 -4.63
N THR A 55 -1.59 6.81 -3.50
CA THR A 55 -2.11 5.43 -3.48
C THR A 55 -3.43 5.30 -4.24
N GLU A 56 -4.38 6.21 -4.03
CA GLU A 56 -5.66 6.22 -4.74
C GLU A 56 -5.51 6.49 -6.25
N GLN A 57 -4.64 7.44 -6.62
CA GLN A 57 -4.37 7.74 -8.03
C GLN A 57 -3.74 6.56 -8.75
N ILE A 58 -2.75 5.90 -8.14
CA ILE A 58 -2.12 4.70 -8.70
C ILE A 58 -3.18 3.61 -8.91
N ALA A 59 -4.03 3.35 -7.91
CA ALA A 59 -5.10 2.36 -8.03
C ALA A 59 -6.09 2.68 -9.17
N SER A 60 -6.45 3.96 -9.34
CA SER A 60 -7.29 4.41 -10.45
C SER A 60 -6.63 4.18 -11.80
N LEU A 61 -5.35 4.53 -11.94
CA LEU A 61 -4.58 4.33 -13.18
C LEU A 61 -4.44 2.85 -13.52
N VAL A 62 -4.10 2.00 -12.54
CA VAL A 62 -3.99 0.55 -12.73
C VAL A 62 -5.33 -0.05 -13.13
N THR A 63 -6.43 0.35 -12.49
CA THR A 63 -7.77 -0.14 -12.82
C THR A 63 -8.19 0.24 -14.23
N ARG A 64 -7.89 1.47 -14.66
CA ARG A 64 -8.22 1.97 -16.02
C ARG A 64 -7.31 1.42 -17.11
N GLY A 65 -6.06 1.13 -16.77
CA GLY A 65 -5.07 0.58 -17.69
C GLY A 65 -5.06 -0.95 -17.76
N ALA A 66 -5.82 -1.62 -16.89
CA ALA A 66 -5.99 -3.06 -16.95
C ALA A 66 -6.72 -3.40 -18.26
N PRO A 67 -6.14 -4.23 -19.13
CA PRO A 67 -6.84 -4.67 -20.33
C PRO A 67 -8.13 -5.38 -19.91
N GLU A 68 -9.24 -4.99 -20.54
CA GLU A 68 -10.52 -5.67 -20.47
C GLU A 68 -10.26 -7.17 -20.77
N ALA A 69 -10.38 -8.02 -19.74
CA ALA A 69 -10.01 -9.44 -19.80
C ALA A 69 -11.14 -10.30 -20.38
#